data_AF-A0A9E1A891-F1
#
_entry.id   AF-A0A9E1A891-F1
#
_cell.length_a   1.000
_cell.length_b   1.000
_cell.length_c   1.000
_cell.angle_alpha   90.00
_cell.angle_beta   90.00
_cell.angle_gamma   90.00
#
_symmetry.space_group_name_H-M   'P 1'
#
loop_
_entity.id
_entity.type
_entity.pdbx_description
1 polymer ?
#
loop_
_entity_poly.entity_id
_entity_poly.type
_entity_poly.pdbx_seq_one_letter_code
_entity_poly.pdbx_strand_id
1 'polypeptide(L)'
;MNAENVKSQMRKGTLEYCILLLLKKEPAYTSDIIQKLQEAKLIVVEGTLYPLLTRLKNSELLSYQWIESTQGPPRKYYQLTPKGEEFLGELETSWQELNDTINHIRNN
;
A
#
# COMPACT_ATOMS: atom_id res chain seq x y z
N MET A 1 -7.38 6.28 -25.98
CA MET A 1 -7.17 5.77 -24.61
C MET A 1 -6.82 4.29 -24.71
N ASN A 2 -5.69 3.85 -24.13
CA ASN A 2 -5.23 2.46 -24.24
C ASN A 2 -5.60 1.70 -22.96
N ALA A 3 -6.19 0.51 -23.07
CA ALA A 3 -6.57 -0.34 -21.94
C ALA A 3 -5.36 -0.64 -21.02
N GLU A 4 -4.17 -0.83 -21.57
CA GLU A 4 -2.95 -1.06 -20.79
C GLU A 4 -2.55 0.18 -19.98
N ASN A 5 -2.73 1.38 -20.54
CA ASN A 5 -2.49 2.63 -19.81
C ASN A 5 -3.49 2.78 -18.67
N VAL A 6 -4.76 2.47 -18.89
CA VAL A 6 -5.80 2.52 -17.84
C VAL A 6 -5.50 1.53 -16.72
N LYS A 7 -5.16 0.27 -17.05
CA LYS A 7 -4.74 -0.74 -16.08
C LYS A 7 -3.56 -0.27 -15.23
N SER A 8 -2.55 0.34 -15.86
CA SER A 8 -1.39 0.88 -15.16
C SER A 8 -1.77 1.99 -14.17
N GLN A 9 -2.66 2.91 -14.56
CA GLN A 9 -3.13 3.97 -13.67
C GLN A 9 -3.96 3.41 -12.50
N MET A 10 -4.83 2.44 -12.74
CA MET A 10 -5.60 1.77 -11.68
C MET A 10 -4.68 1.06 -10.67
N ARG A 11 -3.63 0.38 -11.14
CA ARG A 11 -2.63 -0.25 -10.26
C ARG A 11 -1.87 0.78 -9.41
N LYS A 12 -1.49 1.93 -10.00
CA LYS A 12 -0.84 3.01 -9.25
C LYS A 12 -1.76 3.60 -8.19
N GLY A 13 -3.03 3.83 -8.53
CA GLY A 13 -4.03 4.37 -7.60
C GLY A 13 -4.36 3.42 -6.44
N THR A 14 -4.30 2.11 -6.67
CA THR A 14 -4.56 1.09 -5.64
C THR A 14 -3.34 0.73 -4.80
N LEU A 15 -2.12 1.02 -5.27
CA LEU A 15 -0.89 0.61 -4.60
C LEU A 15 -0.74 1.19 -3.18
N GLU A 16 -1.08 2.48 -2.99
CA GLU A 16 -1.03 3.10 -1.66
C GLU A 16 -1.96 2.39 -0.68
N TYR A 17 -3.20 2.18 -1.10
CA TYR A 17 -4.19 1.45 -0.32
C TYR A 17 -3.73 0.03 0.02
N CYS A 18 -3.17 -0.70 -0.94
CA CYS A 18 -2.62 -2.04 -0.69
C CYS A 18 -1.49 -2.02 0.34
N ILE A 19 -0.58 -1.03 0.31
CA ILE A 19 0.50 -0.93 1.29
C ILE A 19 -0.05 -0.67 2.70
N LEU A 20 -1.01 0.24 2.83
CA LEU A 20 -1.64 0.51 4.13
C LEU A 20 -2.36 -0.73 4.67
N LEU A 21 -3.11 -1.46 3.84
CA LEU A 21 -3.75 -2.73 4.21
C LEU A 21 -2.75 -3.80 4.68
N LEU A 22 -1.59 -3.90 4.04
CA LEU A 22 -0.55 -4.85 4.46
C LEU A 22 0.01 -4.48 5.84
N LEU A 23 0.22 -3.19 6.09
CA LEU A 23 0.81 -2.66 7.32
C LEU A 23 -0.18 -2.58 8.50
N LYS A 24 -1.50 -2.63 8.23
CA LYS A 24 -2.55 -2.83 9.24
C LYS A 24 -2.44 -4.16 9.96
N LYS A 25 -1.93 -5.19 9.28
CA LYS A 25 -1.79 -6.53 9.86
C LYS A 25 -0.60 -6.62 10.80
N GLU A 26 0.54 -6.12 10.35
CA GLU A 26 1.80 -6.15 11.10
C GLU A 26 2.82 -5.18 10.49
N PRO A 27 3.78 -4.67 11.29
CA PRO A 27 4.93 -3.94 10.76
C PRO A 27 5.73 -4.80 9.78
N ALA A 28 6.23 -4.19 8.71
CA ALA A 28 6.93 -4.93 7.65
C ALA A 28 8.16 -4.20 7.12
N TYR A 29 9.19 -4.95 6.75
CA TYR A 29 10.33 -4.42 6.01
C TYR A 29 9.99 -4.29 4.51
N THR A 30 10.69 -3.41 3.80
CA THR A 30 10.43 -3.12 2.39
C THR A 30 10.39 -4.37 1.51
N SER A 31 11.29 -5.34 1.73
CA SER A 31 11.28 -6.59 0.96
C SER A 31 10.04 -7.43 1.20
N ASP A 32 9.54 -7.47 2.44
CA ASP A 32 8.34 -8.22 2.81
C ASP A 32 7.11 -7.60 2.16
N ILE A 33 7.04 -6.26 2.11
CA ILE A 33 6.00 -5.53 1.40
C ILE A 33 6.03 -5.87 -0.10
N ILE A 34 7.21 -5.85 -0.74
CA ILE A 34 7.36 -6.22 -2.15
C ILE A 34 6.89 -7.65 -2.39
N GLN A 35 7.32 -8.59 -1.54
CA GLN A 35 6.94 -9.99 -1.67
C GLN A 35 5.42 -10.17 -1.57
N LYS A 36 4.77 -9.61 -0.54
CA LYS A 36 3.32 -9.70 -0.35
C LYS A 36 2.54 -9.06 -1.51
N LEU A 37 3.03 -7.95 -2.08
CA LEU A 37 2.44 -7.34 -3.28
C LEU A 37 2.60 -8.25 -4.52
N GLN A 38 3.76 -8.88 -4.69
CA GLN A 38 4.01 -9.82 -5.79
C GLN A 38 3.10 -11.06 -5.71
N GLU A 39 2.89 -11.62 -4.51
CA GLU A 39 1.94 -12.71 -4.25
C GLU A 39 0.51 -12.31 -4.66
N ALA A 40 0.14 -11.04 -4.45
CA ALA A 40 -1.13 -10.46 -4.90
C ALA A 40 -1.14 -10.05 -6.39
N LYS A 41 -0.12 -10.43 -7.18
CA LYS A 41 0.04 -10.08 -8.61
C LYS A 41 0.20 -8.58 -8.88
N LEU A 42 0.58 -7.80 -7.86
CA LEU A 42 0.99 -6.40 -7.96
C LEU A 42 2.52 -6.32 -8.02
N ILE A 43 3.06 -6.36 -9.23
CA ILE A 43 4.51 -6.29 -9.44
C ILE A 43 4.98 -4.86 -9.22
N VAL A 44 5.79 -4.66 -8.18
CA VAL A 44 6.39 -3.37 -7.81
C VAL A 44 7.89 -3.56 -7.61
N VAL A 45 8.66 -2.61 -8.11
CA VAL A 45 10.12 -2.56 -7.91
C VAL A 45 10.47 -1.58 -6.81
N GLU A 46 11.65 -1.75 -6.20
CA GLU A 46 12.14 -0.89 -5.12
C GLU A 46 12.10 0.60 -5.46
N GLY A 47 12.51 0.97 -6.69
CA GLY A 47 12.50 2.36 -7.15
C GLY A 47 11.11 3.01 -7.18
N THR A 48 10.04 2.21 -7.14
CA THR A 48 8.66 2.70 -6.99
C THR A 48 8.21 2.69 -5.54
N LEU A 49 8.59 1.65 -4.77
CA LEU A 49 8.12 1.48 -3.40
C LEU A 49 8.78 2.46 -2.43
N TYR A 50 10.10 2.69 -2.51
CA TYR A 50 10.80 3.57 -1.55
C TYR A 50 10.31 5.02 -1.57
N PRO A 51 10.12 5.68 -2.73
CA PRO A 51 9.54 7.02 -2.78
C PRO A 51 8.13 7.05 -2.18
N LEU A 52 7.35 6.00 -2.40
CA LEU A 52 5.99 5.89 -1.89
C LEU A 52 5.94 5.75 -0.37
N LEU A 53 6.76 4.86 0.21
CA LEU A 53 6.91 4.73 1.65
C LEU A 53 7.41 6.03 2.29
N THR A 54 8.32 6.74 1.60
CA THR A 54 8.80 8.06 2.04
C THR A 54 7.68 9.09 2.05
N ARG A 55 6.85 9.13 1.00
CA ARG A 55 5.68 10.02 0.91
C ARG A 55 4.69 9.74 2.04
N LEU A 56 4.29 8.48 2.21
CA LEU A 56 3.34 8.08 3.25
C LEU A 56 3.88 8.40 4.66
N LYS A 57 5.19 8.23 4.88
CA LYS A 57 5.85 8.62 6.14
C LYS A 57 5.84 10.14 6.36
N ASN A 58 6.12 10.92 5.31
CA ASN A 58 6.12 12.38 5.39
C ASN A 58 4.71 12.96 5.56
N SER A 59 3.68 12.25 5.08
CA SER A 59 2.28 12.54 5.38
C SER A 59 1.83 12.06 6.77
N GLU A 60 2.75 11.49 7.56
CA GLU A 60 2.52 10.95 8.90
C GLU A 60 1.56 9.76 8.95
N LEU A 61 1.28 9.12 7.80
CA LEU A 61 0.45 7.92 7.73
C LEU A 61 1.24 6.68 8.16
N LEU A 62 2.56 6.71 7.94
CA LEU A 62 3.49 5.67 8.35
C LEU A 62 4.55 6.22 9.31
N SER A 63 5.00 5.35 10.20
CA SER A 63 6.26 5.51 10.94
C SER A 63 7.17 4.33 10.65
N TYR A 64 8.41 4.38 11.10
CA TYR A 64 9.28 3.21 11.07
C TYR A 64 10.07 3.07 12.37
N GLN A 65 10.44 1.84 12.68
CA GLN A 65 11.38 1.50 13.73
C GLN A 65 12.60 0.81 13.13
N TRP A 66 13.77 1.06 13.72
CA TRP A 66 14.97 0.30 13.40
C TRP A 66 14.93 -1.00 14.20
N ILE A 67 15.00 -2.12 13.49
CA ILE A 67 15.09 -3.45 14.09
C ILE A 67 16.46 -4.02 13.71
N GLU A 68 17.21 -4.49 14.69
CA GLU A 68 18.47 -5.18 14.44
C GLU A 68 18.22 -6.44 13.60
N SER A 69 19.01 -6.59 12.55
CA SER A 69 18.94 -7.78 11.71
C SER A 69 19.80 -8.88 12.34
N THR A 70 19.36 -10.13 12.25
CA THR A 70 20.16 -11.29 12.64
C THR A 70 21.46 -11.39 11.83
N GLN A 71 21.46 -10.85 10.60
CA GLN A 71 22.65 -10.64 9.78
C GLN A 71 22.54 -9.33 9.00
N GLY A 72 23.59 -8.50 9.03
CA GLY A 72 23.68 -7.26 8.28
C GLY A 72 23.18 -6.01 9.04
N PRO A 73 23.02 -4.87 8.35
CA PRO A 73 22.67 -3.61 8.99
C PRO A 73 21.24 -3.63 9.57
N PRO A 74 20.93 -2.74 10.53
CA PRO A 74 19.57 -2.55 11.02
C PRO A 74 18.58 -2.29 9.88
N ARG A 75 17.38 -2.86 9.99
CA ARG A 75 16.31 -2.75 9.00
C ARG A 75 15.24 -1.79 9.48
N LYS A 76 14.66 -1.02 8.56
CA LYS A 76 13.51 -0.16 8.85
C LYS A 76 12.22 -0.95 8.68
N TYR A 77 11.54 -1.26 9.77
CA TYR A 77 10.20 -1.82 9.72
C TYR A 77 9.19 -0.69 9.74
N TYR A 78 8.38 -0.60 8.69
CA TYR A 78 7.31 0.38 8.57
C TYR A 78 6.07 -0.12 9.29
N GLN A 79 5.29 0.80 9.85
CA GLN A 79 4.01 0.52 10.50
C GLN A 79 3.05 1.70 10.34
N LEU A 80 1.74 1.45 10.41
CA LEU A 80 0.74 2.51 10.46
C LEU A 80 0.90 3.35 11.74
N THR A 81 0.65 4.64 11.62
CA THR A 81 0.40 5.53 12.77
C THR A 81 -1.10 5.53 13.10
N PRO A 82 -1.53 6.11 14.23
CA PRO A 82 -2.95 6.33 14.48
C PRO A 82 -3.66 7.11 13.36
N LYS A 83 -2.98 8.13 12.80
CA LYS A 83 -3.45 8.89 11.63
C LYS A 83 -3.56 8.02 10.37
N GLY A 84 -2.61 7.10 10.20
CA GLY A 84 -2.61 6.13 9.11
C GLY A 84 -3.79 5.15 9.18
N GLU A 85 -4.13 4.68 10.38
CA GLU A 85 -5.29 3.80 10.61
C GLU A 85 -6.62 4.53 10.32
N GLU A 86 -6.76 5.77 10.78
CA GLU A 86 -7.94 6.60 10.50
C GLU A 86 -8.11 6.81 8.98
N PHE A 87 -7.04 7.26 8.31
CA PHE A 87 -7.04 7.45 6.86
C PHE A 87 -7.33 6.15 6.09
N LEU A 88 -6.83 5.01 6.58
CA LEU A 88 -7.15 3.71 5.98
C LEU A 88 -8.63 3.37 6.10
N GLY A 89 -9.28 3.70 7.22
CA GLY A 89 -10.73 3.53 7.38
C GLY A 89 -11.55 4.35 6.38
N GLU A 90 -11.14 5.60 6.11
CA GLU A 90 -11.76 6.45 5.09
C GLU A 90 -11.59 5.86 3.67
N LEU A 91 -10.40 5.33 3.38
CA LEU A 91 -10.13 4.65 2.11
C LEU A 91 -10.91 3.35 1.95
N GLU A 92 -11.02 2.54 3.01
CA GLU A 92 -11.83 1.31 2.99
C GLU A 92 -13.29 1.62 2.64
N THR A 93 -13.86 2.68 3.23
CA THR A 93 -15.22 3.15 2.94
C THR A 93 -15.35 3.60 1.49
N SER A 94 -14.44 4.46 1.03
CA SER A 94 -14.44 4.98 -0.35
C SER A 94 -14.30 3.88 -1.40
N TRP A 95 -13.48 2.85 -1.10
CA TRP A 95 -13.28 1.72 -2.00
C TRP A 95 -14.51 0.82 -2.08
N GLN A 96 -15.21 0.63 -0.96
CA GLN A 96 -16.46 -0.12 -0.92
C GLN A 96 -17.54 0.59 -1.74
N GLU A 97 -17.74 1.90 -1.56
CA GLU A 97 -18.70 2.70 -2.33
C GLU A 97 -18.43 2.64 -3.84
N LEU A 98 -17.16 2.72 -4.25
CA LEU A 98 -16.77 2.61 -5.65
C LEU A 98 -17.10 1.23 -6.22
N ASN A 99 -16.78 0.15 -5.50
CA ASN A 99 -17.10 -1.20 -5.93
C ASN A 99 -18.60 -1.42 -6.05
N ASP A 100 -19.38 -0.93 -5.09
CA ASP A 100 -20.83 -1.05 -5.09
C ASP A 100 -21.43 -0.29 -6.28
N THR A 101 -20.94 0.92 -6.57
CA THR A 101 -21.34 1.71 -7.74
C THR A 101 -21.04 0.98 -9.05
N ILE A 102 -19.84 0.44 -9.21
CA ILE A 102 -19.44 -0.30 -10.42
C ILE A 102 -20.28 -1.58 -10.58
N ASN A 103 -20.51 -2.31 -9.48
CA ASN A 103 -21.31 -3.52 -9.49
C ASN A 103 -22.78 -3.24 -9.81
N HIS A 104 -23.32 -2.13 -9.28
CA HIS A 104 -24.67 -1.68 -9.61
C HIS A 104 -24.81 -1.38 -11.12
N ILE A 105 -23.84 -0.67 -11.72
CA ILE A 105 -23.85 -0.36 -13.16
C ILE A 105 -23.60 -1.60 -14.03
N ARG A 106 -22.86 -2.59 -13.55
CA ARG A 106 -22.58 -3.82 -14.31
C ARG A 106 -23.79 -4.77 -14.36
N ASN A 107 -24.56 -4.80 -13.28
CA ASN A 107 -25.61 -5.78 -13.07
C ASN A 107 -27.03 -5.24 -13.33
N ASN A 108 -27.18 -3.94 -13.59
CA ASN A 108 -28.42 -3.30 -14.07
C ASN A 108 -28.23 -2.75 -15.48
#